data_AF-A0A226MZ51-F1
#
_entry.id   AF-A0A226MZ51-F1
#
_cell.length_a   1.000
_cell.length_b   1.000
_cell.length_c   1.000
_cell.angle_alpha   90.00
_cell.angle_beta   90.00
_cell.angle_gamma   90.00
#
_symmetry.space_group_name_H-M   'P 1'
#
loop_
_entity.id
_entity.type
_entity.pdbx_description
1 polymer ?
#
loop_
_entity_poly.entity_id
_entity_poly.type
_entity_poly.pdbx_seq_one_letter_code
_entity_poly.pdbx_strand_id
1 'polypeptide(L)'
;VVTNQNSFPAAAEETITTALKAVHDLMGSAVQPLLNSVGDSVEAIIITMHQEDFSGSLPSSGKPDVPCSLYMKELQGFIGRVMSDYFRHFECFDFVFDNTEAMAQRAIELFIRNASLIRPLGEGGKMRLAADFAQMELAVAPLCRRVSDLGKSYRQLRSF
;
A
#
# COMPACT_ATOMS: atom_id res chain seq x y z
N VAL A 1 3.56 -54.41 -7.37
CA VAL A 1 3.77 -53.76 -8.69
C VAL A 1 3.14 -52.37 -8.65
N VAL A 2 3.84 -51.39 -8.07
CA VAL A 2 3.50 -49.96 -8.21
C VAL A 2 4.83 -49.20 -8.23
N THR A 3 5.61 -49.47 -9.27
CA THR A 3 6.94 -48.88 -9.48
C THR A 3 7.03 -48.54 -10.96
N ASN A 4 6.66 -47.30 -11.29
CA ASN A 4 6.80 -46.57 -12.59
C ASN A 4 5.55 -45.80 -13.02
N GLN A 5 4.98 -44.96 -12.16
CA GLN A 5 4.20 -43.82 -12.65
C GLN A 5 5.02 -42.55 -12.42
N ASN A 6 5.69 -42.10 -13.48
CA ASN A 6 6.48 -40.85 -13.48
C ASN A 6 5.60 -39.59 -13.59
N SER A 7 4.26 -39.74 -13.67
CA SER A 7 3.32 -38.63 -13.75
C SER A 7 1.92 -39.05 -13.30
N PHE A 8 1.17 -38.09 -12.78
CA PHE A 8 -0.25 -38.26 -12.45
C PHE A 8 -1.09 -38.39 -13.73
N PRO A 9 -2.27 -39.04 -13.70
CA PRO A 9 -3.21 -39.02 -14.81
C PRO A 9 -3.67 -37.59 -15.12
N ALA A 10 -3.62 -37.17 -16.39
CA ALA A 10 -3.96 -35.81 -16.81
C ALA A 10 -5.35 -35.34 -16.34
N ALA A 11 -6.36 -36.22 -16.37
CA ALA A 11 -7.71 -35.91 -15.88
C ALA A 11 -7.74 -35.58 -14.38
N ALA A 12 -6.90 -36.25 -13.57
CA ALA A 12 -6.79 -35.96 -12.14
C ALA A 12 -6.10 -34.60 -11.89
N GLU A 13 -5.05 -34.31 -12.65
CA GLU A 13 -4.35 -33.02 -12.61
C GLU A 13 -5.28 -31.86 -13.00
N GLU A 14 -6.05 -32.01 -14.07
CA GLU A 14 -7.03 -31.02 -14.54
C GLU A 14 -8.13 -30.78 -13.49
N THR A 15 -8.64 -31.85 -12.88
CA THR A 15 -9.67 -31.77 -11.83
C THR A 15 -9.15 -31.01 -10.62
N ILE A 16 -7.94 -31.33 -10.15
CA ILE A 16 -7.32 -30.66 -8.99
C ILE A 16 -7.04 -29.19 -9.30
N THR A 17 -6.49 -28.89 -10.48
CA THR A 17 -6.19 -27.51 -10.90
C THR A 17 -7.46 -26.66 -10.97
N THR A 18 -8.55 -27.22 -11.51
CA THR A 18 -9.86 -26.54 -11.58
C THR A 18 -10.43 -26.27 -10.19
N ALA A 19 -10.36 -27.24 -9.29
CA ALA A 19 -10.81 -27.07 -7.91
C ALA A 19 -9.99 -26.01 -7.16
N LEU A 20 -8.65 -26.03 -7.31
CA LEU A 20 -7.77 -25.04 -6.72
C LEU A 20 -8.08 -23.62 -7.22
N LYS A 21 -8.33 -23.46 -8.52
CA LYS A 21 -8.74 -22.18 -9.09
C LYS A 21 -10.06 -21.69 -8.47
N ALA A 22 -11.06 -22.57 -8.35
CA ALA A 22 -12.35 -22.20 -7.75
C ALA A 22 -12.19 -21.77 -6.28
N VAL A 23 -11.34 -22.45 -5.52
CA VAL A 23 -11.03 -22.07 -4.12
C VAL A 23 -10.33 -20.71 -4.08
N HIS A 24 -9.33 -20.48 -4.94
CA HIS A 24 -8.62 -19.21 -5.01
C HIS A 24 -9.58 -18.04 -5.36
N ASP A 25 -10.45 -18.24 -6.34
CA ASP A 25 -11.43 -17.22 -6.76
C ASP A 25 -12.47 -16.94 -5.64
N LEU A 26 -12.84 -17.96 -4.86
CA LEU A 26 -13.69 -17.81 -3.67
C LEU A 26 -12.98 -17.05 -2.55
N MET A 27 -11.70 -17.34 -2.29
CA MET A 27 -10.88 -16.58 -1.34
C MET A 27 -10.82 -15.10 -1.72
N GLY A 28 -10.56 -14.81 -3.00
CA GLY A 28 -10.61 -13.45 -3.57
C GLY A 28 -11.93 -12.75 -3.26
N SER A 29 -13.04 -13.39 -3.62
CA SER A 29 -14.39 -12.85 -3.44
C SER A 29 -14.74 -12.61 -1.97
N ALA A 30 -14.29 -13.48 -1.07
CA ALA A 30 -14.54 -13.37 0.37
C ALA A 30 -13.78 -12.21 1.02
N VAL A 31 -12.55 -11.92 0.56
CA VAL A 31 -11.68 -10.89 1.13
C VAL A 31 -11.90 -9.52 0.47
N GLN A 32 -12.45 -9.48 -0.74
CA GLN A 32 -12.67 -8.24 -1.50
C GLN A 32 -13.38 -7.11 -0.73
N PRO A 33 -14.44 -7.37 0.08
CA PRO A 33 -15.10 -6.30 0.84
C PRO A 33 -14.18 -5.63 1.86
N LEU A 34 -13.30 -6.41 2.51
CA LEU A 34 -12.28 -5.89 3.43
C LEU A 34 -11.27 -5.03 2.68
N LEU A 35 -10.74 -5.53 1.55
CA LEU A 35 -9.79 -4.79 0.72
C LEU A 35 -10.36 -3.46 0.24
N ASN A 36 -11.62 -3.44 -0.21
CA ASN A 36 -12.29 -2.22 -0.64
C ASN A 36 -12.43 -1.23 0.53
N SER A 37 -12.92 -1.69 1.69
CA SER A 37 -13.10 -0.82 2.86
C SER A 37 -11.78 -0.22 3.36
N VAL A 38 -10.70 -1.01 3.34
CA VAL A 38 -9.37 -0.53 3.71
C VAL A 38 -8.87 0.48 2.66
N GLY A 39 -9.01 0.17 1.37
CA GLY A 39 -8.62 1.06 0.28
C GLY A 39 -9.32 2.41 0.34
N ASP A 40 -10.64 2.43 0.55
CA ASP A 40 -11.42 3.65 0.71
C ASP A 40 -10.94 4.49 1.90
N SER A 41 -10.60 3.82 3.02
CA SER A 41 -10.08 4.49 4.22
C SER A 41 -8.68 5.08 3.98
N VAL A 42 -7.80 4.35 3.28
CA VAL A 42 -6.48 4.86 2.86
C VAL A 42 -6.63 6.10 1.99
N GLU A 43 -7.52 6.06 1.00
CA GLU A 43 -7.80 7.20 0.13
C GLU A 43 -8.35 8.39 0.92
N ALA A 44 -9.30 8.16 1.83
CA ALA A 44 -9.84 9.19 2.70
C ALA A 44 -8.77 9.85 3.57
N ILE A 45 -7.86 9.07 4.18
CA ILE A 45 -6.74 9.59 4.98
C ILE A 45 -5.82 10.44 4.10
N ILE A 46 -5.44 9.96 2.90
CA ILE A 46 -4.57 10.72 1.99
C ILE A 46 -5.20 12.07 1.62
N ILE A 47 -6.51 12.12 1.35
CA ILE A 47 -7.22 13.36 1.00
C ILE A 47 -7.13 14.40 2.13
N THR A 48 -7.06 13.97 3.41
CA THR A 48 -6.90 14.90 4.53
C THR A 48 -5.59 15.69 4.49
N MET A 49 -4.62 15.33 3.62
CA MET A 49 -3.43 16.15 3.39
C MET A 49 -3.78 17.59 2.99
N HIS A 50 -4.91 17.82 2.32
CA HIS A 50 -5.34 19.18 1.94
C HIS A 50 -5.84 20.03 3.12
N GLN A 51 -5.95 19.44 4.32
CA GLN A 51 -6.28 20.14 5.56
C GLN A 51 -5.02 20.62 6.30
N GLU A 52 -3.83 20.16 5.89
CA GLU A 52 -2.54 20.64 6.41
C GLU A 52 -2.19 22.01 5.84
N ASP A 53 -1.50 22.83 6.63
CA ASP A 53 -0.96 24.11 6.15
C ASP A 53 0.43 23.92 5.52
N PHE A 54 0.47 23.98 4.19
CA PHE A 54 1.69 23.96 3.36
C PHE A 54 2.12 25.36 2.87
N SER A 55 1.44 26.43 3.31
CA SER A 55 1.72 27.79 2.86
C SER A 55 2.92 28.44 3.57
N GLY A 56 3.34 27.87 4.71
CA GLY A 56 4.35 28.44 5.60
C GLY A 56 5.75 28.63 4.99
N SER A 57 6.46 29.62 5.53
CA SER A 57 7.88 29.87 5.26
C SER A 57 8.79 28.91 6.04
N LEU A 58 10.08 28.90 5.70
CA LEU A 58 11.08 28.11 6.40
C LEU A 58 11.15 28.54 7.89
N PRO A 59 11.28 27.59 8.83
CA PRO A 59 11.48 27.93 10.23
C PRO A 59 12.76 28.76 10.41
N SER A 60 12.65 29.86 11.14
CA SER A 60 13.75 30.81 11.37
C SER A 60 14.87 30.27 12.26
N SER A 61 14.61 29.21 13.02
CA SER A 61 15.63 28.47 13.76
C SER A 61 16.05 27.26 12.95
N GLY A 62 17.31 27.18 12.51
CA GLY A 62 17.89 26.08 11.71
C GLY A 62 17.94 24.70 12.39
N LYS A 63 16.90 24.32 13.14
CA LYS A 63 16.67 22.95 13.60
C LYS A 63 15.90 22.20 12.51
N PRO A 64 16.44 21.08 12.00
CA PRO A 64 15.90 20.37 10.83
C PRO A 64 14.75 19.40 11.16
N ASP A 65 14.07 19.53 12.31
CA ASP A 65 12.91 18.69 12.59
C ASP A 65 11.71 19.21 11.82
N VAL A 66 11.65 18.84 10.53
CA VAL A 66 10.44 18.95 9.73
C VAL A 66 9.48 17.88 10.26
N PRO A 67 8.38 18.26 10.95
CA PRO A 67 7.48 17.28 11.53
C PRO A 67 6.81 16.50 10.40
N CYS A 68 6.75 15.16 10.53
CA CYS A 68 5.90 14.34 9.66
C CYS A 68 4.45 14.82 9.79
N SER A 69 3.78 15.02 8.65
CA SER A 69 2.40 15.49 8.59
C SER A 69 1.45 14.54 9.33
N LEU A 70 0.39 15.09 9.91
CA LEU A 70 -0.56 14.33 10.72
C LEU A 70 -1.28 13.26 9.89
N TYR A 71 -1.69 13.60 8.67
CA TYR A 71 -2.31 12.61 7.77
C TYR A 71 -1.37 11.43 7.48
N MET A 72 -0.06 11.68 7.36
CA MET A 72 0.94 10.66 7.10
C MET A 72 1.15 9.75 8.32
N LYS A 73 1.17 10.32 9.53
CA LYS A 73 1.19 9.55 10.78
C LYS A 73 -0.07 8.68 10.93
N GLU A 74 -1.24 9.24 10.62
CA GLU A 74 -2.49 8.49 10.66
C GLU A 74 -2.47 7.37 9.61
N LEU A 75 -1.96 7.63 8.40
CA LEU A 75 -1.83 6.62 7.35
C LEU A 75 -0.96 5.44 7.80
N GLN A 76 0.22 5.73 8.36
CA GLN A 76 1.12 4.71 8.90
C GLN A 76 0.46 3.90 10.02
N GLY A 77 -0.20 4.58 10.96
CA GLY A 77 -0.90 3.93 12.07
C GLY A 77 -2.07 3.07 11.60
N PHE A 78 -2.86 3.58 10.65
CA PHE A 78 -4.00 2.86 10.07
C PHE A 78 -3.55 1.60 9.34
N ILE A 79 -2.57 1.71 8.43
CA ILE A 79 -2.04 0.55 7.69
C ILE A 79 -1.44 -0.47 8.66
N GLY A 80 -0.67 -0.02 9.66
CA GLY A 80 -0.11 -0.90 10.67
C GLY A 80 -1.16 -1.70 11.43
N ARG A 81 -2.24 -1.05 11.88
CA ARG A 81 -3.38 -1.72 12.54
C ARG A 81 -4.07 -2.69 11.60
N VAL A 82 -4.35 -2.29 10.36
CA VAL A 82 -5.01 -3.16 9.38
C VAL A 82 -4.22 -4.44 9.13
N MET A 83 -2.90 -4.32 8.97
CA MET A 83 -2.04 -5.49 8.76
C MET A 83 -1.97 -6.39 10.01
N SER A 84 -1.88 -5.80 11.20
CA SER A 84 -1.82 -6.52 12.48
C SER A 84 -3.14 -7.23 12.83
N ASP A 85 -4.26 -6.54 12.66
CA ASP A 85 -5.53 -6.92 13.26
C ASP A 85 -6.40 -7.71 12.29
N TYR A 86 -6.24 -7.50 10.98
CA TYR A 86 -7.00 -8.21 9.96
C TYR A 86 -6.13 -9.21 9.20
N PHE A 87 -5.10 -8.72 8.50
CA PHE A 87 -4.36 -9.55 7.53
C PHE A 87 -3.39 -10.56 8.17
N ARG A 88 -2.90 -10.32 9.39
CA ARG A 88 -2.03 -11.25 10.11
C ARG A 88 -2.64 -12.65 10.32
N HIS A 89 -3.96 -12.75 10.32
CA HIS A 89 -4.68 -14.00 10.56
C HIS A 89 -4.72 -14.94 9.34
N PHE A 90 -4.32 -14.45 8.16
CA PHE A 90 -4.27 -15.26 6.96
C PHE A 90 -2.94 -16.03 6.88
N GLU A 91 -3.03 -17.34 6.62
CA GLU A 91 -1.85 -18.19 6.40
C GLU A 91 -1.33 -18.09 4.96
N CYS A 92 -2.21 -17.73 4.02
CA CYS A 92 -1.87 -17.56 2.61
C CYS A 92 -1.22 -16.18 2.38
N PHE A 93 0.00 -16.01 2.88
CA PHE A 93 0.72 -14.73 2.77
C PHE A 93 0.86 -14.25 1.33
N ASP A 94 1.05 -15.16 0.37
CA ASP A 94 1.22 -14.75 -1.02
C ASP A 94 -0.06 -14.10 -1.56
N PHE A 95 -1.21 -14.72 -1.30
CA PHE A 95 -2.50 -14.17 -1.65
C PHE A 95 -2.74 -12.80 -0.99
N VAL A 96 -2.38 -12.65 0.29
CA VAL A 96 -2.52 -11.36 0.99
C VAL A 96 -1.67 -10.29 0.33
N PHE A 97 -0.37 -10.56 0.13
CA PHE A 97 0.55 -9.56 -0.42
C PHE A 97 0.20 -9.19 -1.85
N ASP A 98 -0.22 -10.12 -2.70
CA ASP A 98 -0.62 -9.81 -4.07
C ASP A 98 -1.81 -8.84 -4.10
N ASN A 99 -2.74 -8.96 -3.14
CA ASN A 99 -3.87 -8.04 -3.00
C ASN A 99 -3.48 -6.70 -2.35
N THR A 100 -2.65 -6.70 -1.30
CA THR A 100 -2.25 -5.47 -0.61
C THR A 100 -1.20 -4.66 -1.39
N GLU A 101 -0.43 -5.28 -2.27
CA GLU A 101 0.51 -4.61 -3.18
C GLU A 101 -0.23 -3.70 -4.17
N ALA A 102 -1.36 -4.17 -4.73
CA ALA A 102 -2.20 -3.34 -5.60
C ALA A 102 -2.75 -2.11 -4.85
N MET A 103 -3.11 -2.29 -3.58
CA MET A 103 -3.53 -1.19 -2.71
C MET A 103 -2.39 -0.20 -2.42
N ALA A 104 -1.16 -0.69 -2.19
CA ALA A 104 0.02 0.15 -2.01
C ALA A 104 0.34 0.99 -3.26
N GLN A 105 0.31 0.38 -4.45
CA GLN A 105 0.50 1.08 -5.72
C GLN A 105 -0.52 2.22 -5.88
N ARG A 106 -1.81 1.93 -5.65
CA ARG A 106 -2.87 2.93 -5.74
C ARG A 106 -2.71 4.04 -4.70
N ALA A 107 -2.34 3.71 -3.47
CA ALA A 107 -2.08 4.70 -2.42
C ALA A 107 -0.96 5.68 -2.83
N ILE A 108 0.14 5.18 -3.40
CA ILE A 108 1.23 6.02 -3.92
C ILE A 108 0.72 6.94 -5.03
N GLU A 109 -0.03 6.41 -6.00
CA GLU A 109 -0.54 7.19 -7.13
C GLU A 109 -1.49 8.31 -6.67
N LEU A 110 -2.38 8.00 -5.71
CA LEU A 110 -3.28 8.98 -5.11
C LEU A 110 -2.52 10.03 -4.31
N PHE A 111 -1.53 9.62 -3.53
CA PHE A 111 -0.67 10.54 -2.78
C PHE A 111 0.03 11.52 -3.73
N ILE A 112 0.71 11.03 -4.77
CA ILE A 112 1.41 11.87 -5.75
C ILE A 112 0.45 12.84 -6.44
N ARG A 113 -0.73 12.35 -6.85
CA ARG A 113 -1.75 13.18 -7.49
C ARG A 113 -2.22 14.30 -6.58
N ASN A 114 -2.53 14.00 -5.32
CA ASN A 114 -3.00 15.00 -4.36
C ASN A 114 -1.88 15.97 -3.96
N ALA A 115 -0.67 15.47 -3.70
CA ALA A 115 0.52 16.28 -3.42
C ALA A 115 0.78 17.31 -4.52
N SER A 116 0.64 16.91 -5.79
CA SER A 116 0.83 17.80 -6.95
C SER A 116 -0.15 18.98 -6.98
N LEU A 117 -1.33 18.83 -6.38
CA LEU A 117 -2.40 19.83 -6.36
C LEU A 117 -2.31 20.81 -5.18
N ILE A 118 -1.43 20.57 -4.20
CA ILE A 118 -1.32 21.43 -3.00
C ILE A 118 -0.95 22.86 -3.38
N ARG A 119 -1.81 23.82 -3.06
CA ARG A 119 -1.56 25.26 -3.22
C ARG A 119 -2.29 26.05 -2.13
N PRO A 120 -1.74 27.20 -1.65
CA PRO A 120 -0.40 27.71 -1.93
C PRO A 120 0.69 26.85 -1.27
N LEU A 121 1.87 26.79 -1.89
CA LEU A 121 2.99 25.97 -1.43
C LEU A 121 4.21 26.86 -1.15
N GLY A 122 4.47 27.10 0.13
CA GLY A 122 5.63 27.86 0.61
C GLY A 122 6.89 27.00 0.76
N GLU A 123 8.04 27.63 1.01
CA GLU A 123 9.32 26.90 1.18
C GLU A 123 9.29 25.89 2.34
N GLY A 124 8.64 26.24 3.46
CA GLY A 124 8.46 25.31 4.58
C GLY A 124 7.54 24.13 4.20
N GLY A 125 6.49 24.41 3.44
CA GLY A 125 5.60 23.39 2.89
C GLY A 125 6.30 22.43 1.92
N LYS A 126 7.22 22.93 1.07
CA LYS A 126 8.03 22.08 0.18
C LYS A 126 8.88 21.09 0.98
N MET A 127 9.55 21.56 2.04
CA MET A 127 10.35 20.67 2.90
C MET A 127 9.49 19.63 3.60
N ARG A 128 8.31 20.03 4.09
CA ARG A 128 7.35 19.09 4.70
C ARG A 128 6.89 18.03 3.70
N LEU A 129 6.50 18.46 2.50
CA LEU A 129 6.06 17.53 1.46
C LEU A 129 7.18 16.57 1.07
N ALA A 130 8.43 17.04 0.92
CA ALA A 130 9.58 16.18 0.68
C ALA A 130 9.80 15.15 1.80
N ALA A 131 9.61 15.53 3.07
CA ALA A 131 9.63 14.60 4.19
C ALA A 131 8.49 13.57 4.08
N ASP A 132 7.28 13.99 3.70
CA ASP A 132 6.15 13.09 3.50
C ASP A 132 6.38 12.11 2.35
N PHE A 133 7.05 12.52 1.26
CA PHE A 133 7.46 11.60 0.18
C PHE A 133 8.40 10.50 0.70
N ALA A 134 9.35 10.84 1.58
CA ALA A 134 10.21 9.85 2.23
C ALA A 134 9.43 8.95 3.20
N GLN A 135 8.43 9.50 3.91
CA GLN A 135 7.59 8.75 4.85
C GLN A 135 6.56 7.85 4.17
N MET A 136 6.14 8.17 2.95
CA MET A 136 5.17 7.38 2.20
C MET A 136 5.70 5.97 1.91
N GLU A 137 7.01 5.83 1.65
CA GLU A 137 7.67 4.53 1.50
C GLU A 137 7.52 3.66 2.76
N LEU A 138 7.68 4.26 3.94
CA LEU A 138 7.49 3.58 5.22
C LEU A 138 6.01 3.24 5.47
N ALA A 139 5.10 4.12 5.03
CA ALA A 139 3.66 3.91 5.21
C ALA A 139 3.14 2.71 4.43
N VAL A 140 3.61 2.49 3.21
CA VAL A 140 3.17 1.36 2.38
C VAL A 140 3.99 0.09 2.55
N ALA A 141 5.15 0.16 3.21
CA ALA A 141 6.02 -1.01 3.42
C ALA A 141 5.30 -2.23 4.01
N PRO A 142 4.36 -2.10 4.98
CA PRO A 142 3.63 -3.26 5.51
C PRO A 142 2.72 -3.96 4.49
N LEU A 143 2.34 -3.29 3.40
CA LEU A 143 1.40 -3.79 2.39
C LEU A 143 2.07 -4.61 1.29
N CYS A 144 3.40 -4.70 1.28
CA CYS A 144 4.14 -5.33 0.18
C CYS A 144 5.32 -6.12 0.72
N ARG A 145 5.78 -7.11 -0.05
CA ARG A 145 6.99 -7.87 0.34
C ARG A 145 8.22 -6.98 0.30
N ARG A 146 8.32 -6.16 -0.74
CA ARG A 146 9.35 -5.13 -0.93
C ARG A 146 8.76 -3.95 -1.67
N VAL A 147 9.03 -2.73 -1.20
CA VAL A 147 8.52 -1.51 -1.85
C VAL A 147 9.06 -1.37 -3.28
N SER A 148 10.24 -1.90 -3.57
CA SER A 148 10.82 -1.95 -4.92
C SER A 148 9.96 -2.71 -5.93
N ASP A 149 9.13 -3.65 -5.46
CA ASP A 149 8.33 -4.53 -6.32
C ASP A 149 7.06 -3.82 -6.81
N LEU A 150 6.72 -2.66 -6.24
CA LEU A 150 5.60 -1.80 -6.68
C LEU A 150 5.86 -1.12 -8.04
N GLY A 151 7.01 -1.35 -8.66
CA GLY A 151 7.27 -1.04 -10.06
C GLY A 151 7.16 0.44 -10.40
N LYS A 152 6.23 0.80 -11.30
CA LYS A 152 6.10 2.17 -11.82
C LYS A 152 5.75 3.16 -10.71
N SER A 153 4.80 2.82 -9.85
CA SER A 153 4.31 3.71 -8.80
C SER A 153 5.43 4.06 -7.82
N TYR A 154 6.26 3.08 -7.44
CA TYR A 154 7.45 3.33 -6.61
C TYR A 154 8.49 4.23 -7.31
N ARG A 155 8.78 4.00 -8.60
CA ARG A 155 9.70 4.89 -9.35
C ARG A 155 9.19 6.33 -9.40
N GLN A 156 7.88 6.53 -9.54
CA GLN A 156 7.29 7.87 -9.51
C GLN A 156 7.46 8.52 -8.13
N LEU A 157 7.23 7.77 -7.05
CA LEU A 157 7.47 8.24 -5.68
C LEU A 157 8.91 8.70 -5.48
N ARG A 158 9.89 7.94 -5.99
CA ARG A 158 11.33 8.23 -5.86
C ARG A 158 11.81 9.39 -6.75
N SER A 159 11.00 9.85 -7.69
CA SER A 159 11.37 10.89 -8.66
C SER A 159 10.93 12.31 -8.26
N PHE A 160 10.04 12.41 -7.27
CA PHE A 160 9.59 13.67 -6.68
C PHE A 160 10.55 14.13 -5.58
#